data_AF-A0AAE6NH33-F1
#
_entry.id   AF-A0AAE6NH33-F1
#
_cell.length_a   1.000
_cell.length_b   1.000
_cell.length_c   1.000
_cell.angle_alpha   90.00
_cell.angle_beta   90.00
_cell.angle_gamma   90.00
#
_symmetry.space_group_name_H-M   'P 1'
#
loop_
_entity.id
_entity.type
_entity.pdbx_description
1 polymer ?
#
loop_
_entity_poly.entity_id
_entity_poly.type
_entity_poly.pdbx_seq_one_letter_code
_entity_poly.pdbx_strand_id
1 'polypeptide(L)'
;MRGVSRSLALAFTTVAVAGITFAGVAPAGAVSAGAAAVSGRNCEKEYLAPARKAERQTDEYQLAIAKEQAKAHPDTAKIRRYDAMASESAHKAGVLREEYKRCTNS
;
A
#
# COMPACT_ATOMS: atom_id res chain seq x y z
N MET A 1 -19.84 33.18 45.88
CA MET A 1 -20.03 34.36 45.01
C MET A 1 -19.44 34.04 43.63
N ARG A 2 -20.27 34.17 42.57
CA ARG A 2 -20.01 34.45 41.14
C ARG A 2 -18.59 34.11 40.60
N GLY A 3 -18.44 33.15 39.67
CA GLY A 3 -18.65 33.32 38.22
C GLY A 3 -17.34 33.82 37.57
N VAL A 4 -16.76 33.20 36.54
CA VAL A 4 -17.07 33.45 35.12
C VAL A 4 -16.22 32.51 34.23
N SER A 5 -16.87 31.96 33.21
CA SER A 5 -16.32 31.20 32.07
C SER A 5 -15.28 31.98 31.25
N ARG A 6 -14.33 31.26 30.63
CA ARG A 6 -13.59 31.76 29.46
C ARG A 6 -13.55 30.71 28.36
N SER A 7 -14.59 30.73 27.54
CA SER A 7 -14.54 30.27 26.15
C SER A 7 -13.69 31.26 25.35
N LEU A 8 -12.72 30.78 24.59
CA LEU A 8 -12.20 31.52 23.44
C LEU A 8 -12.31 30.61 22.21
N ALA A 9 -13.39 30.85 21.48
CA ALA A 9 -13.54 30.42 20.10
C ALA A 9 -12.60 31.27 19.23
N LEU A 10 -11.74 30.64 18.44
CA LEU A 10 -11.13 31.28 17.29
C LEU A 10 -11.83 30.75 16.05
N ALA A 11 -12.80 31.55 15.61
CA ALA A 11 -13.35 31.50 14.28
C ALA A 11 -12.27 31.96 13.28
N PHE A 12 -12.01 31.17 12.24
CA PHE A 12 -11.47 31.70 11.01
C PHE A 12 -12.49 31.51 9.89
N THR A 13 -12.83 32.65 9.35
CA THR A 13 -13.81 33.00 8.33
C THR A 13 -13.48 32.39 6.97
N THR A 14 -14.49 31.70 6.42
CA THR A 14 -14.98 31.78 5.03
C THR A 14 -13.96 31.92 3.90
N VAL A 15 -13.83 30.85 3.11
CA VAL A 15 -13.74 30.97 1.65
C VAL A 15 -15.07 30.49 1.08
N ALA A 16 -15.88 31.44 0.61
CA ALA A 16 -17.09 31.16 -0.15
C ALA A 16 -16.79 31.25 -1.67
N VAL A 17 -17.71 30.67 -2.44
CA VAL A 17 -17.96 30.85 -3.89
C VAL A 17 -17.11 29.93 -4.78
N ALA A 18 -17.64 29.15 -5.73
CA ALA A 18 -19.01 28.79 -6.10
C ALA A 18 -18.89 27.56 -7.02
N GLY A 19 -19.86 26.66 -6.95
CA GLY A 19 -19.93 25.52 -7.87
C GLY A 19 -20.98 24.51 -7.46
N ILE A 20 -22.11 24.98 -6.93
CA ILE A 20 -23.26 24.13 -6.67
C ILE A 20 -24.10 24.15 -7.96
N THR A 21 -23.97 23.10 -8.77
CA THR A 21 -25.00 22.67 -9.70
C THR A 21 -25.69 21.45 -9.09
N PHE A 22 -26.74 21.68 -8.31
CA PHE A 22 -27.72 20.64 -8.03
C PHE A 22 -28.70 20.58 -9.21
N ALA A 23 -28.64 19.51 -9.99
CA ALA A 23 -29.75 19.07 -10.81
C ALA A 23 -29.67 17.55 -10.97
N GLY A 24 -30.32 16.84 -10.05
CA GLY A 24 -30.43 15.39 -10.10
C GLY A 24 -30.44 14.79 -8.70
N VAL A 25 -31.62 14.67 -8.13
CA VAL A 25 -31.88 13.91 -6.91
C VAL A 25 -31.42 12.46 -7.15
N ALA A 26 -30.32 12.04 -6.52
CA ALA A 26 -29.87 10.65 -6.49
C ALA A 26 -29.35 10.35 -5.06
N PRO A 27 -29.67 9.17 -4.52
CA PRO A 27 -29.97 9.00 -3.09
C PRO A 27 -28.74 9.09 -2.18
N ALA A 28 -28.96 9.69 -1.00
CA ALA A 28 -28.12 9.53 0.18
C ALA A 28 -28.04 8.03 0.51
N GLY A 29 -26.96 7.39 0.06
CA GLY A 29 -26.76 5.95 0.17
C GLY A 29 -25.67 5.39 -0.73
N ALA A 30 -25.27 6.11 -1.78
CA ALA A 30 -24.06 5.78 -2.52
C ALA A 30 -22.83 6.33 -1.78
N VAL A 31 -22.42 5.67 -0.69
CA VAL A 31 -21.02 5.68 -0.27
C VAL A 31 -20.24 5.23 -1.51
N SER A 32 -19.58 6.21 -2.10
CA SER A 32 -19.11 6.20 -3.46
C SER A 32 -18.33 4.93 -3.79
N ALA A 33 -18.83 4.14 -4.74
CA ALA A 33 -18.01 3.18 -5.48
C ALA A 33 -16.74 3.86 -6.03
N GLY A 34 -16.76 5.19 -6.23
CA GLY A 34 -15.60 6.01 -6.54
C GLY A 34 -14.54 6.13 -5.43
N ALA A 35 -14.91 6.22 -4.14
CA ALA A 35 -13.93 6.24 -3.05
C ALA A 35 -13.31 4.86 -2.80
N ALA A 36 -14.10 3.79 -2.94
CA ALA A 36 -13.57 2.43 -2.92
C ALA A 36 -12.66 2.15 -4.13
N ALA A 37 -12.99 2.65 -5.32
CA ALA A 37 -12.15 2.53 -6.51
C ALA A 37 -10.85 3.37 -6.43
N VAL A 38 -10.88 4.54 -5.79
CA VAL A 38 -9.69 5.37 -5.52
C VAL A 38 -8.82 4.73 -4.44
N SER A 39 -9.42 4.23 -3.35
CA SER A 39 -8.72 3.48 -2.30
C SER A 39 -8.04 2.24 -2.88
N GLY A 40 -8.77 1.44 -3.69
CA GLY A 40 -8.23 0.24 -4.34
C GLY A 40 -7.03 0.52 -5.25
N ARG A 41 -7.06 1.59 -6.05
CA ARG A 41 -5.90 1.99 -6.89
C ARG A 41 -4.70 2.47 -6.08
N ASN A 42 -4.92 3.08 -4.92
CA ASN A 42 -3.85 3.47 -4.01
C ASN A 42 -3.25 2.23 -3.34
N CYS A 43 -4.08 1.31 -2.82
CA CYS A 43 -3.63 0.03 -2.26
C CYS A 43 -2.82 -0.79 -3.28
N GLU A 44 -3.25 -0.82 -4.55
CA GLU A 44 -2.54 -1.53 -5.61
C GLU A 44 -1.13 -0.96 -5.86
N LYS A 45 -0.99 0.36 -5.98
CA LYS A 45 0.31 0.99 -6.20
C LYS A 45 1.22 0.90 -4.99
N GLU A 46 0.66 1.04 -3.79
CA GLU A 46 1.43 1.12 -2.55
C GLU A 46 1.86 -0.25 -2.02
N TYR A 47 1.04 -1.28 -2.24
CA TYR A 47 1.29 -2.61 -1.68
C TYR A 47 1.39 -3.72 -2.73
N LEU A 48 0.43 -3.81 -3.65
CA LEU A 48 0.38 -4.94 -4.59
C LEU A 48 1.50 -4.92 -5.64
N ALA A 49 1.78 -3.76 -6.24
CA ALA A 49 2.84 -3.61 -7.24
C ALA A 49 4.23 -3.83 -6.63
N PRO A 50 4.56 -3.27 -5.45
CA PRO A 50 5.78 -3.60 -4.71
C PRO A 50 5.87 -5.08 -4.31
N ALA A 51 4.76 -5.71 -3.90
CA ALA A 51 4.75 -7.14 -3.60
C ALA A 51 5.17 -7.97 -4.82
N ARG A 52 4.54 -7.74 -5.98
CA ARG A 52 4.89 -8.43 -7.24
C ARG A 52 6.33 -8.18 -7.69
N LYS A 53 6.90 -7.01 -7.35
CA LYS A 53 8.32 -6.72 -7.61
C LYS A 53 9.21 -7.60 -6.73
N ALA A 54 8.92 -7.68 -5.43
CA ALA A 54 9.67 -8.51 -4.49
C ALA A 54 9.56 -10.01 -4.81
N GLU A 55 8.41 -10.48 -5.30
CA GLU A 55 8.26 -11.85 -5.81
C GLU A 55 9.17 -12.13 -7.00
N ARG A 56 9.19 -11.23 -8.00
CA ARG A 56 10.13 -11.37 -9.13
C ARG A 56 11.58 -11.40 -8.70
N GLN A 57 11.97 -10.58 -7.72
CA GLN A 57 13.33 -10.60 -7.18
C GLN A 57 13.63 -11.95 -6.52
N THR A 58 12.66 -12.53 -5.80
CA THR A 58 12.78 -13.88 -5.23
C THR A 58 13.05 -14.90 -6.34
N ASP A 59 12.26 -14.88 -7.42
CA ASP A 59 12.44 -15.78 -8.56
C ASP A 59 13.80 -15.59 -9.24
N GLU A 60 14.25 -14.34 -9.42
CA GLU A 60 15.57 -14.02 -9.98
C GLU A 60 16.71 -14.60 -9.14
N TYR A 61 16.62 -14.51 -7.80
CA TYR A 61 17.61 -15.10 -6.91
C TYR A 61 17.56 -16.63 -6.92
N GLN A 62 16.37 -17.24 -6.97
CA GLN A 62 16.22 -18.70 -7.11
C GLN A 62 16.82 -19.20 -8.43
N LEU A 63 16.62 -18.48 -9.53
CA LEU A 63 17.27 -18.79 -10.81
C LEU A 63 18.79 -18.61 -10.73
N ALA A 64 19.29 -17.61 -10.00
CA ALA A 64 20.72 -17.41 -9.80
C ALA A 64 21.34 -18.55 -8.98
N ILE A 65 20.63 -19.07 -7.96
CA ILE A 65 21.01 -20.28 -7.21
C ILE A 65 21.10 -21.48 -8.14
N ALA A 66 20.05 -21.75 -8.91
CA ALA A 66 20.02 -22.88 -9.84
C ALA A 66 21.17 -22.81 -10.87
N LYS A 67 21.44 -21.61 -11.42
CA LYS A 67 22.57 -21.37 -12.34
C LYS A 67 23.93 -21.62 -11.68
N GLU A 68 24.10 -21.24 -10.41
CA GLU A 68 25.35 -21.46 -9.69
C GLU A 68 25.54 -22.95 -9.33
N GLN A 69 24.47 -23.63 -8.94
CA GLN A 69 24.46 -25.07 -8.65
C GLN A 69 24.76 -25.92 -9.89
N ALA A 70 24.38 -25.46 -11.08
CA ALA A 70 24.62 -26.17 -12.33
C ALA A 70 26.09 -26.10 -12.83
N LYS A 71 26.96 -25.32 -12.18
CA LYS A 71 28.38 -25.24 -12.56
C LYS A 71 29.15 -26.49 -12.15
N ALA A 72 30.25 -26.77 -12.85
CA ALA A 72 31.18 -27.84 -12.49
C ALA A 72 31.75 -27.70 -11.06
N HIS A 73 31.94 -26.45 -10.61
CA HIS A 73 32.37 -26.11 -9.24
C HIS A 73 31.46 -25.02 -8.68
N PRO A 74 30.34 -25.38 -8.02
CA PRO A 74 29.42 -24.41 -7.45
C PRO A 74 30.05 -23.59 -6.32
N ASP A 75 29.83 -22.28 -6.32
CA ASP A 75 30.22 -21.42 -5.20
C ASP A 75 29.13 -21.44 -4.10
N THR A 76 29.41 -22.18 -3.02
CA THR A 76 28.50 -22.31 -1.87
C THR A 76 28.31 -21.01 -1.09
N ALA A 77 29.29 -20.10 -1.08
CA ALA A 77 29.15 -18.80 -0.44
C ALA A 77 28.19 -17.92 -1.24
N LYS A 78 28.29 -17.98 -2.57
CA LYS A 78 27.41 -17.25 -3.48
C LYS A 78 25.98 -17.78 -3.45
N ILE A 79 25.80 -19.10 -3.42
CA ILE A 79 24.48 -19.73 -3.24
C ILE A 79 23.82 -19.24 -1.94
N ARG A 80 24.54 -19.28 -0.81
CA ARG A 80 24.00 -18.80 0.49
C ARG A 80 23.61 -17.32 0.47
N ARG A 81 24.38 -16.48 -0.23
CA ARG A 81 24.03 -15.06 -0.40
C ARG A 81 22.74 -14.89 -1.20
N TYR A 82 22.59 -15.61 -2.32
CA TYR A 82 21.35 -15.56 -3.10
C TYR A 82 20.15 -16.09 -2.32
N ASP A 83 20.33 -17.16 -1.54
CA ASP A 83 19.27 -17.74 -0.71
C ASP A 83 18.79 -16.78 0.38
N ALA A 84 19.71 -16.08 1.04
CA ALA A 84 19.37 -15.02 2.00
C ALA A 84 18.57 -13.87 1.34
N MET A 85 19.00 -13.42 0.16
CA MET A 85 18.31 -12.35 -0.58
C MET A 85 16.93 -12.80 -1.11
N ALA A 86 16.81 -14.07 -1.53
CA ALA A 86 15.53 -14.66 -1.91
C ALA A 86 14.58 -14.70 -0.71
N SER A 87 15.07 -15.15 0.45
CA SER A 87 14.28 -15.20 1.70
C SER A 87 13.80 -13.83 2.16
N GLU A 88 14.68 -12.82 2.12
CA GLU A 88 14.32 -11.44 2.45
C GLU A 88 13.26 -10.89 1.49
N SER A 89 13.44 -11.11 0.18
CA SER A 89 12.50 -10.66 -0.85
C SER A 89 11.13 -11.34 -0.71
N ALA A 90 11.12 -12.64 -0.42
CA ALA A 90 9.90 -13.41 -0.18
C ALA A 90 9.17 -12.91 1.08
N HIS A 91 9.90 -12.65 2.17
CA HIS A 91 9.34 -12.08 3.38
C HIS A 91 8.69 -10.72 3.10
N LYS A 92 9.41 -9.83 2.40
CA LYS A 92 8.90 -8.51 1.99
C LYS A 92 7.64 -8.62 1.13
N ALA A 93 7.61 -9.54 0.17
CA ALA A 93 6.42 -9.79 -0.64
C ALA A 93 5.23 -10.23 0.21
N GLY A 94 5.45 -11.10 1.20
CA GLY A 94 4.44 -11.54 2.15
C GLY A 94 3.86 -10.39 2.96
N VAL A 95 4.72 -9.57 3.58
CA VAL A 95 4.30 -8.39 4.35
C VAL A 95 3.46 -7.44 3.50
N LEU A 96 3.92 -7.12 2.29
CA LEU A 96 3.20 -6.22 1.38
C LEU A 96 1.85 -6.81 0.92
N ARG A 97 1.73 -8.13 0.76
CA ARG A 97 0.44 -8.76 0.47
C ARG A 97 -0.53 -8.69 1.64
N GLU A 98 -0.05 -8.88 2.86
CA GLU A 98 -0.89 -8.71 4.05
C GLU A 98 -1.34 -7.25 4.22
N GLU A 99 -0.46 -6.27 3.95
CA GLU A 99 -0.87 -4.86 3.92
C GLU A 99 -1.88 -4.56 2.81
N TYR A 100 -1.71 -5.13 1.63
CA TYR A 100 -2.69 -4.99 0.55
C TYR A 100 -4.06 -5.53 0.98
N LYS A 101 -4.12 -6.74 1.56
CA LYS A 101 -5.37 -7.31 2.08
C LYS A 101 -6.02 -6.43 3.12
N ARG A 102 -5.24 -5.88 4.07
CA ARG A 102 -5.75 -4.93 5.08
C ARG A 102 -6.31 -3.67 4.42
N CYS A 103 -5.60 -3.11 3.45
CA CYS A 103 -6.00 -1.91 2.73
C CYS A 103 -7.28 -2.10 1.90
N THR A 104 -7.46 -3.27 1.27
CA THR A 104 -8.65 -3.55 0.45
C THR A 104 -9.86 -4.04 1.25
N ASN A 105 -9.65 -4.56 2.46
CA ASN A 105 -10.72 -5.03 3.34
C ASN A 105 -11.16 -3.95 4.36
N SER A 106 -10.59 -2.73 4.30
CA SER A 106 -10.93 -1.59 5.15
C SER A 106 -11.96 -0.66 4.53
#